data_AF-A0A1E7FY82-F1
#
_entry.id   AF-A0A1E7FY82-F1
#
_cell.length_a   1.000
_cell.length_b   1.000
_cell.length_c   1.000
_cell.angle_alpha   90.00
_cell.angle_beta   90.00
_cell.angle_gamma   90.00
#
_symmetry.space_group_name_H-M   'P 1'
#
loop_
_entity.id
_entity.type
_entity.pdbx_description
1 polymer ?
#
loop_
_entity_poly.entity_id
_entity_poly.type
_entity_poly.pdbx_seq_one_letter_code
_entity_poly.pdbx_strand_id
1 'polypeptide(L)'
;VAIIVPFRDLHVEQKRSEHLSKFIPHMITFLQDLQKNQHRIYDFHIYIVEQSDDQRKFNRGKLLNIGFDLARKNFQNLKGGNKHDVFIFHDVDLLPSSVLGDAYAKFPTVPHHIARCWDRYSNNPKYFGGIVSFSSSDYKRINGYPNTFWGWGGEDDELQLRCNALGI
;
A
#
# COMPACT_ATOMS: atom_id res chain seq x y z
N VAL A 1 7.48 9.03 1.54
CA VAL A 1 6.87 7.68 1.48
C VAL A 1 5.36 7.83 1.52
N ALA A 2 4.64 7.28 0.55
CA ALA A 2 3.18 7.28 0.55
C ALA A 2 2.67 5.89 0.95
N ILE A 3 1.92 5.81 2.06
CA ILE A 3 1.21 4.59 2.45
C ILE A 3 -0.22 4.69 1.90
N ILE A 4 -0.62 3.77 1.05
CA ILE A 4 -1.92 3.77 0.39
C ILE A 4 -2.73 2.59 0.89
N VAL A 5 -3.86 2.88 1.53
CA VAL A 5 -4.70 1.91 2.21
C VAL A 5 -6.09 1.91 1.57
N PRO A 6 -6.51 0.83 0.90
CA PRO A 6 -7.85 0.71 0.37
C PRO A 6 -8.80 0.37 1.52
N PHE A 7 -9.93 1.07 1.63
CA PHE A 7 -10.80 0.96 2.79
C PHE A 7 -12.28 0.94 2.40
N ARG A 8 -13.04 0.10 3.10
CA ARG A 8 -14.52 0.16 3.19
C ARG A 8 -14.98 -0.75 4.32
N ASP A 9 -15.94 -0.30 5.11
CA ASP A 9 -16.47 -1.06 6.25
C ASP A 9 -17.94 -1.45 6.06
N LEU A 10 -18.19 -2.38 5.13
CA LEU A 10 -19.54 -2.92 4.86
C LEU A 10 -19.64 -4.43 5.13
N HIS A 11 -18.54 -5.08 5.51
CA HIS A 11 -18.53 -6.52 5.69
C HIS A 11 -18.93 -6.87 7.12
N VAL A 12 -20.00 -7.64 7.29
CA VAL A 12 -20.59 -7.96 8.60
C VAL A 12 -19.58 -8.57 9.58
N GLU A 13 -18.71 -9.47 9.10
CA GLU A 13 -17.72 -10.14 9.95
C GLU A 13 -16.36 -9.43 10.02
N GLN A 14 -16.03 -8.60 9.03
CA GLN A 14 -14.72 -7.94 8.98
C GLN A 14 -14.90 -6.50 9.39
N LYS A 15 -14.68 -6.23 10.67
CA LYS A 15 -14.83 -4.90 11.27
C LYS A 15 -13.69 -3.98 10.87
N ARG A 16 -13.70 -3.47 9.64
CA ARG A 16 -12.59 -2.71 9.06
C ARG A 16 -12.38 -1.38 9.79
N SER A 17 -13.41 -0.75 10.33
CA SER A 17 -13.24 0.44 11.17
C SER A 17 -12.46 0.16 12.45
N GLU A 18 -12.63 -1.02 13.07
CA GLU A 18 -11.82 -1.43 14.23
C GLU A 18 -10.36 -1.70 13.85
N HIS A 19 -10.10 -2.19 12.63
CA HIS A 19 -8.74 -2.30 12.11
C HIS A 19 -8.14 -0.91 11.86
N LEU A 20 -8.89 0.00 11.23
CA LEU A 20 -8.44 1.35 10.92
C LEU A 20 -8.10 2.15 12.18
N SER A 21 -8.91 2.03 13.24
CA SER A 21 -8.69 2.73 14.51
C SER A 21 -7.40 2.28 15.21
N LYS A 22 -6.95 1.04 14.99
CA LYS A 22 -5.65 0.54 15.44
C LYS A 22 -4.52 0.90 14.48
N PHE A 23 -4.80 0.82 13.18
CA PHE A 23 -3.83 1.04 12.12
C PHE A 23 -3.24 2.45 12.13
N ILE A 24 -4.09 3.48 12.18
CA ILE A 24 -3.64 4.88 12.10
C ILE A 24 -2.62 5.23 13.19
N PRO A 25 -2.94 5.08 14.50
CA PRO A 25 -1.97 5.43 15.55
C PRO A 25 -0.71 4.56 15.48
N HIS A 26 -0.85 3.26 15.21
CA HIS A 26 0.29 2.35 15.07
C HIS A 26 1.25 2.78 13.95
N MET A 27 0.71 3.03 12.76
CA MET A 27 1.51 3.44 11.61
C MET A 27 2.12 4.82 11.78
N ILE A 28 1.42 5.76 12.42
CA ILE A 28 1.99 7.08 12.76
C ILE A 28 3.20 6.89 13.68
N THR A 29 3.08 6.13 14.77
CA THR A 29 4.20 5.88 15.69
C THR A 29 5.36 5.20 14.97
N PHE A 30 5.09 4.14 14.20
CA PHE A 30 6.10 3.40 13.45
C PHE A 30 6.84 4.28 12.43
N LEU A 31 6.12 5.07 11.62
CA LEU A 31 6.75 5.92 10.59
C LEU A 31 7.44 7.15 11.18
N GLN A 32 6.92 7.71 12.28
CA GLN A 32 7.59 8.80 12.98
C GLN A 32 8.92 8.35 13.59
N ASP A 33 9.01 7.13 14.10
CA ASP A 33 10.27 6.57 14.58
C ASP A 33 11.30 6.49 13.43
N LEU A 34 10.89 5.97 12.25
CA LEU A 34 11.73 5.94 11.06
C LEU A 34 12.16 7.34 10.60
N GLN A 35 11.26 8.33 10.69
CA GLN A 35 11.52 9.70 10.25
C GLN A 35 12.42 10.47 11.21
N LYS A 36 12.04 10.54 12.49
CA LYS A 36 12.60 11.47 13.47
C LYS A 36 13.74 10.89 14.30
N ASN A 37 13.66 9.59 14.63
CA ASN A 37 14.65 8.96 15.48
C ASN A 37 15.72 8.27 14.65
N GLN A 38 15.30 7.48 13.65
CA GLN A 38 16.22 6.71 12.82
C GLN A 38 16.71 7.46 11.57
N HIS A 39 16.06 8.58 11.19
CA HIS A 39 16.41 9.40 10.03
C HIS A 39 16.48 8.63 8.71
N ARG A 40 15.63 7.61 8.55
CA ARG A 40 15.64 6.67 7.42
C ARG A 40 14.70 7.06 6.30
N ILE A 41 13.68 7.86 6.63
CA ILE A 41 12.76 8.44 5.67
C ILE A 41 12.69 9.94 5.92
N TYR A 42 12.60 10.72 4.85
CA TYR A 42 12.52 12.18 4.97
C TYR A 42 11.12 12.63 5.43
N ASP A 43 10.08 12.08 4.81
CA ASP A 43 8.70 12.43 5.05
C ASP A 43 7.76 11.27 4.68
N PHE A 44 6.58 11.21 5.29
CA PHE A 44 5.57 10.20 5.02
C PHE A 44 4.16 10.76 5.06
N HIS A 45 3.27 10.15 4.28
CA HIS A 45 1.85 10.47 4.25
C HIS A 45 1.04 9.17 4.18
N ILE A 46 -0.07 9.11 4.92
CA ILE A 46 -0.99 7.97 4.91
C ILE A 46 -2.26 8.40 4.18
N TYR A 47 -2.61 7.67 3.12
CA TYR A 47 -3.79 7.88 2.29
C TYR A 47 -4.77 6.74 2.51
N ILE A 48 -5.84 7.02 3.27
CA ILE A 48 -6.97 6.12 3.39
C ILE A 48 -7.91 6.39 2.22
N VAL A 49 -8.04 5.42 1.32
CA VAL A 49 -8.85 5.53 0.09
C VAL A 49 -10.13 4.74 0.30
N GLU A 50 -11.16 5.45 0.73
CA GLU A 50 -12.46 4.87 1.03
C GLU A 50 -13.31 4.69 -0.23
N GLN A 51 -13.82 3.49 -0.45
CA GLN A 51 -14.88 3.26 -1.43
C GLN A 51 -16.23 3.58 -0.79
N SER A 52 -16.96 4.52 -1.39
CA SER A 52 -18.34 4.83 -1.01
C SER A 52 -19.24 3.59 -1.04
N ASP A 53 -20.32 3.60 -0.25
CA ASP A 53 -21.38 2.62 -0.37
C ASP A 53 -22.22 2.87 -1.64
N ASP A 54 -21.70 2.37 -2.76
CA ASP A 54 -22.24 2.50 -4.10
C ASP A 54 -22.92 1.21 -4.59
N GLN A 55 -23.25 0.30 -3.67
CA GLN A 55 -23.81 -1.03 -3.94
C GLN A 55 -22.91 -1.97 -4.78
N ARG A 56 -21.71 -1.53 -5.18
CA ARG A 56 -20.75 -2.38 -5.90
C ARG A 56 -19.93 -3.18 -4.91
N LYS A 57 -19.38 -4.31 -5.37
CA LYS A 57 -18.36 -5.05 -4.63
C LYS A 57 -17.14 -4.16 -4.36
N PHE A 58 -16.33 -4.54 -3.38
CA PHE A 58 -15.11 -3.80 -3.07
C PHE A 58 -14.11 -3.97 -4.20
N ASN A 59 -13.42 -2.90 -4.60
CA ASN A 59 -12.42 -2.93 -5.64
C ASN A 59 -11.08 -2.43 -5.11
N ARG A 60 -10.32 -3.36 -4.52
CA ARG A 60 -9.03 -3.09 -3.90
C ARG A 60 -8.05 -2.44 -4.88
N GLY A 61 -7.80 -3.07 -6.02
CA GLY A 61 -6.86 -2.57 -7.03
C GLY A 61 -7.19 -1.16 -7.53
N LYS A 62 -8.47 -0.86 -7.78
CA LYS A 62 -8.89 0.48 -8.20
C LYS A 62 -8.67 1.55 -7.15
N LEU A 63 -8.92 1.25 -5.87
CA LEU A 63 -8.64 2.20 -4.77
C LEU A 63 -7.15 2.45 -4.61
N LEU A 64 -6.31 1.41 -4.75
CA LEU A 64 -4.86 1.56 -4.72
C LEU A 64 -4.35 2.44 -5.87
N ASN A 65 -4.91 2.29 -7.07
CA ASN A 65 -4.63 3.18 -8.21
C ASN A 65 -5.05 4.63 -7.93
N ILE A 66 -6.24 4.84 -7.37
CA ILE A 66 -6.73 6.18 -7.00
C ILE A 66 -5.79 6.81 -5.97
N GLY A 67 -5.40 6.07 -4.94
CA GLY A 67 -4.47 6.53 -3.91
C GLY A 67 -3.09 6.87 -4.48
N PHE A 68 -2.57 6.07 -5.41
CA PHE A 68 -1.31 6.36 -6.11
C PHE A 68 -1.38 7.69 -6.84
N ASP A 69 -2.46 7.91 -7.60
CA ASP A 69 -2.65 9.14 -8.34
C ASP A 69 -2.85 10.36 -7.44
N LEU A 70 -3.60 10.22 -6.34
CA LEU A 70 -3.78 11.28 -5.34
C LEU A 70 -2.45 11.62 -4.68
N ALA A 71 -1.70 10.64 -4.18
CA ALA A 71 -0.41 10.85 -3.54
C ALA A 71 0.60 11.51 -4.49
N ARG A 72 0.62 11.07 -5.76
CA ARG A 72 1.48 11.64 -6.79
C ARG A 72 1.11 13.07 -7.17
N LYS A 73 -0.20 13.40 -7.27
CA LYS A 73 -0.70 14.73 -7.66
C LYS A 73 -0.65 15.73 -6.49
N ASN A 74 -1.00 15.30 -5.28
CA ASN A 74 -1.04 16.17 -4.09
C ASN A 74 0.34 16.75 -3.74
N PHE A 75 1.44 16.12 -4.15
CA PHE A 75 2.77 16.74 -4.11
C PHE A 75 2.81 18.16 -4.72
N GLN A 76 2.05 18.42 -5.78
CA GLN A 76 2.04 19.74 -6.43
C GLN A 76 1.40 20.84 -5.57
N ASN A 77 0.55 20.46 -4.61
CA ASN A 77 -0.22 21.39 -3.77
C ASN A 77 0.33 21.50 -2.34
N LEU A 78 1.28 20.63 -1.94
CA LEU A 78 1.93 20.72 -0.64
C LEU A 78 3.01 21.80 -0.69
N LYS A 79 2.76 22.95 -0.06
CA LYS A 79 3.77 23.99 0.13
C LYS A 79 4.95 23.40 0.90
N GLY A 80 6.08 23.19 0.20
CA GLY A 80 7.30 22.61 0.79
C GLY A 80 7.33 21.08 0.88
N GLY A 81 6.34 20.37 0.31
CA GLY A 81 6.35 18.91 0.28
C GLY A 81 7.29 18.37 -0.79
N ASN A 82 8.09 17.36 -0.45
CA ASN A 82 8.88 16.62 -1.43
C ASN A 82 8.02 15.57 -2.14
N LYS A 83 8.42 15.20 -3.37
CA LYS A 83 7.70 14.21 -4.16
C LYS A 83 7.79 12.84 -3.48
N HIS A 84 6.69 12.10 -3.47
CA HIS A 84 6.74 10.69 -3.07
C HIS A 84 7.42 9.87 -4.15
N ASP A 85 8.52 9.22 -3.79
CA ASP A 85 9.23 8.31 -4.69
C ASP A 85 9.06 6.82 -4.30
N VAL A 86 8.58 6.56 -3.08
CA VAL A 86 8.25 5.22 -2.55
C VAL A 86 6.76 5.17 -2.22
N PHE A 87 6.07 4.19 -2.79
CA PHE A 87 4.64 3.94 -2.61
C PHE A 87 4.44 2.55 -2.01
N ILE A 88 3.77 2.46 -0.86
CA ILE A 88 3.51 1.21 -0.16
C ILE A 88 2.00 0.99 -0.16
N PHE A 89 1.56 0.00 -0.93
CA PHE A 89 0.16 -0.44 -0.96
C PHE A 89 -0.05 -1.41 0.20
N HIS A 90 -1.06 -1.15 1.04
CA HIS A 90 -1.08 -1.71 2.37
C HIS A 90 -2.50 -2.10 2.81
N ASP A 91 -2.68 -3.35 3.25
CA ASP A 91 -3.92 -3.77 3.89
C ASP A 91 -4.02 -3.20 5.31
N VAL A 92 -5.21 -2.71 5.69
CA VAL A 92 -5.45 -2.01 6.96
C VAL A 92 -5.27 -2.89 8.22
N ASP A 93 -5.29 -4.22 8.07
CA ASP A 93 -5.23 -5.19 9.17
C ASP A 93 -3.83 -5.75 9.44
N LEU A 94 -2.81 -5.26 8.72
CA LEU A 94 -1.43 -5.66 8.92
C LEU A 94 -0.69 -4.56 9.69
N LEU A 95 -0.16 -4.86 10.87
CA LEU A 95 0.57 -3.91 11.71
C LEU A 95 2.05 -4.31 11.77
N PRO A 96 2.98 -3.51 11.21
CA PRO A 96 4.39 -3.87 11.20
C PRO A 96 5.00 -3.77 12.59
N SER A 97 5.89 -4.71 12.94
CA SER A 97 6.79 -4.54 14.09
C SER A 97 8.03 -3.74 13.69
N SER A 98 8.81 -3.29 14.69
CA SER A 98 9.99 -2.45 14.47
C SER A 98 11.05 -3.08 13.55
N VAL A 99 11.13 -4.41 13.49
CA VAL A 99 12.07 -5.14 12.61
C VAL A 99 11.82 -4.91 11.12
N LEU A 100 10.64 -4.42 10.75
CA LEU A 100 10.29 -4.11 9.36
C LEU A 100 10.68 -2.69 8.93
N GLY A 101 11.34 -1.91 9.80
CA GLY A 101 11.76 -0.54 9.46
C GLY A 101 12.52 -0.45 8.14
N ASP A 102 13.39 -1.42 7.87
CA ASP A 102 14.15 -1.53 6.62
C ASP A 102 13.24 -1.68 5.40
N ALA A 103 12.22 -2.51 5.51
CA ALA A 103 11.29 -2.78 4.42
C ALA A 103 10.47 -1.54 4.03
N TYR A 104 10.15 -0.67 4.99
CA TYR A 104 9.35 0.54 4.78
C TYR A 104 10.19 1.77 4.40
N ALA A 105 11.49 1.79 4.76
CA ALA A 105 12.40 2.89 4.44
C ALA A 105 13.16 2.71 3.12
N LYS A 106 13.33 1.46 2.67
CA LYS A 106 14.11 1.15 1.47
C LYS A 106 13.44 1.70 0.20
N PHE A 107 14.23 2.35 -0.65
CA PHE A 107 13.82 2.65 -2.01
C PHE A 107 13.76 1.34 -2.84
N PRO A 108 12.58 0.98 -3.39
CA PRO A 108 12.43 -0.25 -4.15
C PRO A 108 13.02 -0.10 -5.57
N THR A 109 14.14 -0.77 -5.84
CA THR A 109 14.71 -0.92 -7.19
C THR A 109 14.02 -2.03 -8.00
N VAL A 110 13.32 -2.91 -7.28
CA VAL A 110 12.33 -3.89 -7.75
C VAL A 110 11.19 -3.87 -6.73
N PRO A 111 9.98 -4.33 -7.07
CA PRO A 111 8.86 -4.37 -6.15
C PRO A 111 9.20 -5.20 -4.92
N HIS A 112 8.98 -4.64 -3.73
CA HIS A 112 9.29 -5.31 -2.48
C HIS A 112 8.00 -5.81 -1.83
N HIS A 113 7.77 -7.12 -1.86
CA HIS A 113 6.65 -7.76 -1.19
C HIS A 113 6.92 -7.90 0.31
N ILE A 114 6.55 -6.87 1.08
CA ILE A 114 6.78 -6.77 2.52
C ILE A 114 5.93 -7.78 3.28
N ALA A 115 4.68 -8.02 2.85
CA ALA A 115 3.77 -8.92 3.56
C ALA A 115 4.25 -10.38 3.63
N ARG A 116 5.24 -10.79 2.83
CA ARG A 116 5.86 -12.12 2.89
C ARG A 116 6.31 -12.53 4.30
N CYS A 117 6.64 -11.58 5.18
CA CYS A 117 7.09 -11.87 6.54
C CYS A 117 5.97 -12.28 7.51
N TRP A 118 4.69 -12.19 7.13
CA TRP A 118 3.58 -12.73 7.92
C TRP A 118 3.33 -14.19 7.55
N ASP A 119 3.12 -15.05 8.55
CA ASP A 119 2.93 -16.51 8.37
C ASP A 119 1.81 -16.87 7.40
N ARG A 120 0.72 -16.09 7.37
CA ARG A 120 -0.39 -16.29 6.42
C ARG A 120 0.01 -16.16 4.94
N TYR A 121 1.18 -15.59 4.65
CA TYR A 121 1.66 -15.29 3.28
C TYR A 121 3.02 -15.92 2.95
N SER A 122 3.68 -16.55 3.92
CA SER A 122 5.03 -17.10 3.75
C SER A 122 5.07 -18.36 2.89
N ASN A 123 4.00 -19.17 2.89
CA ASN A 123 3.98 -20.49 2.24
C ASN A 123 3.63 -20.50 0.74
N ASN A 124 3.09 -19.40 0.19
CA ASN A 124 2.75 -19.32 -1.24
C ASN A 124 3.70 -18.36 -1.97
N PRO A 125 4.76 -18.85 -2.65
CA PRO A 125 5.74 -17.98 -3.31
C PRO A 125 5.14 -17.11 -4.43
N LYS A 126 3.97 -17.48 -4.97
CA LYS A 126 3.26 -16.68 -5.97
C LYS A 126 2.44 -15.55 -5.37
N TYR A 127 2.09 -15.62 -4.08
CA TYR A 127 1.31 -14.57 -3.44
C TYR A 127 2.06 -13.22 -3.45
N PHE A 128 1.35 -12.16 -3.81
CA PHE A 128 1.87 -10.80 -3.98
C PHE A 128 0.89 -9.73 -3.46
N GLY A 129 0.08 -10.09 -2.46
CA GLY A 129 -0.90 -9.20 -1.82
C GLY A 129 -0.46 -8.69 -0.46
N GLY A 130 -1.39 -8.13 0.32
CA GLY A 130 -1.10 -7.63 1.66
C GLY A 130 -0.36 -6.29 1.67
N ILE A 131 0.96 -6.31 1.54
CA ILE A 131 1.82 -5.13 1.58
C ILE A 131 2.90 -5.25 0.51
N VAL A 132 2.88 -4.33 -0.45
CA VAL A 132 3.87 -4.26 -1.53
C VAL A 132 4.34 -2.83 -1.72
N SER A 133 5.66 -2.66 -1.79
CA SER A 133 6.32 -1.38 -2.06
C SER A 133 6.80 -1.28 -3.50
N PHE A 134 6.55 -0.13 -4.13
CA PHE A 134 6.94 0.18 -5.50
C PHE A 134 7.57 1.57 -5.60
N SER A 135 8.45 1.71 -6.59
CA SER A 135 8.91 3.02 -7.04
C SER A 135 7.81 3.68 -7.86
N SER A 136 7.78 5.01 -7.90
CA SER A 136 6.83 5.73 -8.78
C SER A 136 6.99 5.31 -10.25
N SER A 137 8.23 5.05 -10.69
CA SER A 137 8.56 4.66 -12.06
C SER A 137 8.05 3.26 -12.38
N ASP A 138 8.31 2.27 -11.54
CA ASP A 138 7.90 0.89 -11.82
C ASP A 138 6.39 0.74 -11.80
N TYR A 139 5.72 1.38 -10.83
CA TYR A 139 4.27 1.31 -10.74
C TYR A 139 3.58 1.92 -11.97
N LYS A 140 4.13 3.00 -12.53
CA LYS A 140 3.65 3.56 -13.80
C LYS A 140 3.95 2.64 -14.97
N ARG A 141 5.15 2.05 -15.00
CA ARG A 141 5.61 1.18 -16.09
C ARG A 141 4.71 -0.05 -16.23
N ILE A 142 4.27 -0.65 -15.13
CA ILE A 142 3.30 -1.77 -15.12
C ILE A 142 1.84 -1.35 -15.32
N ASN A 143 1.56 -0.04 -15.47
CA ASN A 143 0.20 0.51 -15.54
C ASN A 143 -0.69 0.17 -14.32
N GLY A 144 -0.08 0.15 -13.12
CA GLY A 144 -0.74 -0.10 -11.84
C GLY A 144 -1.54 -1.41 -11.74
N TYR A 145 -2.42 -1.49 -10.74
CA TYR A 145 -3.36 -2.60 -10.57
C TYR A 145 -4.41 -2.65 -11.71
N PRO A 146 -4.97 -3.83 -12.01
CA PRO A 146 -6.18 -3.92 -12.83
C PRO A 146 -7.38 -3.28 -12.12
N ASN A 147 -8.20 -2.53 -12.87
CA ASN A 147 -9.40 -1.86 -12.33
C ASN A 147 -10.68 -2.73 -12.41
N THR A 148 -10.59 -3.91 -13.00
CA THR A 148 -11.73 -4.76 -13.39
C THR A 148 -12.10 -5.82 -12.35
N PHE A 149 -11.30 -5.99 -11.29
CA PHE A 149 -11.55 -6.96 -10.24
C PHE A 149 -12.50 -6.38 -9.19
N TRP A 150 -13.71 -6.96 -9.13
CA TRP A 150 -14.78 -6.56 -8.21
C TRP A 150 -15.08 -7.70 -7.25
N GLY A 151 -14.71 -7.55 -5.98
CA GLY A 151 -14.76 -8.60 -4.97
C GLY A 151 -13.37 -9.16 -4.64
N TRP A 152 -13.35 -10.33 -4.02
CA TRP A 152 -12.11 -10.96 -3.53
C TRP A 152 -11.38 -11.72 -4.64
N GLY A 153 -10.09 -11.43 -4.80
CA GLY A 153 -9.11 -12.28 -5.46
C GLY A 153 -8.76 -11.94 -6.91
N GLY A 154 -7.53 -12.26 -7.29
CA GLY A 154 -6.98 -12.22 -8.66
C GLY A 154 -6.30 -10.91 -9.04
N GLU A 155 -6.53 -9.81 -8.34
CA GLU A 155 -5.93 -8.51 -8.66
C GLU A 155 -4.44 -8.45 -8.35
N ASP A 156 -4.00 -9.11 -7.27
CA ASP A 156 -2.59 -9.21 -6.88
C ASP A 156 -1.80 -10.14 -7.80
N ASP A 157 -2.44 -11.23 -8.26
CA ASP A 157 -1.86 -12.17 -9.21
C ASP A 157 -1.64 -11.48 -10.57
N GLU A 158 -2.64 -10.74 -11.05
CA GLU A 158 -2.54 -9.94 -12.27
C GLU A 158 -1.49 -8.82 -12.15
N LEU A 159 -1.38 -8.18 -10.97
CA LEU A 159 -0.30 -7.21 -10.73
C LEU A 159 1.08 -7.87 -10.87
N GLN A 160 1.27 -9.07 -10.30
CA GLN A 160 2.52 -9.81 -10.41
C GLN A 160 2.81 -10.19 -11.87
N LEU A 161 1.80 -10.62 -12.64
CA LEU A 161 1.96 -10.91 -14.07
C LEU A 161 2.41 -9.67 -14.86
N ARG A 162 1.88 -8.49 -14.55
CA ARG A 162 2.31 -7.22 -15.17
C ARG A 162 3.76 -6.87 -14.86
N CYS A 163 4.23 -7.15 -13.63
CA CYS A 163 5.64 -6.97 -13.26
C CYS A 163 6.53 -7.92 -14.09
N ASN A 164 6.19 -9.21 -14.09
CA ASN A 164 6.93 -10.24 -14.82
C ASN A 164 7.02 -9.96 -16.32
N ALA A 165 5.92 -9.48 -16.94
CA ALA A 165 5.87 -9.14 -18.36
C ALA A 165 6.85 -8.03 -18.78
N LEU A 166 7.29 -7.21 -17.82
CA LEU A 166 8.22 -6.10 -18.04
C LEU A 166 9.60 -6.34 -17.41
N GLY A 167 9.85 -7.53 -16.87
CA GLY A 167 11.11 -7.89 -16.22
C GLY A 167 11.37 -7.08 -14.94
N ILE A 168 10.32 -6.83 -14.16
CA ILE A 168 10.31 -6.04 -12.93
C ILE A 168 10.16 -6.95 -11.71
#